data_AF-A0A962AU95-F1
#
_entry.id   AF-A0A962AU95-F1
#
_cell.length_a   1.000
_cell.length_b   1.000
_cell.length_c   1.000
_cell.angle_alpha   90.00
_cell.angle_beta   90.00
_cell.angle_gamma   90.00
#
_symmetry.space_group_name_H-M   'P 1'
#
loop_
_entity.id
_entity.type
_entity.pdbx_description
1 polymer ?
#
loop_
_entity_poly.entity_id
_entity_poly.type
_entity_poly.pdbx_seq_one_letter_code
_entity_poly.pdbx_strand_id
1 'polypeptide(L)'
;SCWLAPRYVGAMHDVLNVIRHSLNHRMLEPGQFYSFDEGRRIVYFERWETPDIAANVFIRQRSAEKKVEETITASRAEFRRNDFNVVMILTHGQIQSRPDDGRRVRVSDFDEYAISLPMQGAKALPSRNWKGVFELNMRDFLAYMNYARVDRRNFAEWASEAVKRLVIPALALAHTLLGIGLVLNVASATGRRSAAGGAAVAALPAVHIGILVAAETLIRANPALAIFVVGLAIAEIAGGVWLIQRQQIGDAKRAAPVAPALAGA
;
A
#
# COMPACT_ATOMS: atom_id res chain seq x y z
N SER A 1 -0.60 6.91 13.29
CA SER A 1 -0.56 5.76 12.35
C SER A 1 -1.94 5.37 11.81
N CYS A 2 -2.98 5.34 12.63
CA CYS A 2 -4.21 4.58 12.32
C CYS A 2 -5.26 5.26 11.42
N TRP A 3 -5.12 6.56 11.17
CA TRP A 3 -6.10 7.37 10.42
C TRP A 3 -5.46 8.17 9.28
N LEU A 4 -4.36 8.87 9.57
CA LEU A 4 -3.65 9.69 8.57
C LEU A 4 -2.92 8.82 7.54
N ALA A 5 -2.11 7.86 7.96
CA ALA A 5 -1.30 7.06 7.04
C ALA A 5 -2.15 6.24 6.04
N PRO A 6 -3.21 5.51 6.46
CA PRO A 6 -4.05 4.77 5.52
C PRO A 6 -4.71 5.67 4.48
N ARG A 7 -5.13 6.88 4.88
CA ARG A 7 -5.79 7.85 3.99
C ARG A 7 -4.83 8.38 2.92
N TYR A 8 -3.63 8.81 3.30
CA TYR A 8 -2.67 9.33 2.34
C TYR A 8 -2.07 8.25 1.44
N VAL A 9 -1.81 7.06 1.98
CA VAL A 9 -1.32 5.94 1.18
C VAL A 9 -2.38 5.46 0.19
N GLY A 10 -3.67 5.43 0.58
CA GLY A 10 -4.76 5.17 -0.34
C GLY A 10 -4.82 6.19 -1.47
N ALA A 11 -4.83 7.48 -1.13
CA ALA A 11 -4.83 8.56 -2.13
C ALA A 11 -3.62 8.50 -3.07
N MET A 12 -2.42 8.17 -2.57
CA MET A 12 -1.24 7.98 -3.40
C MET A 12 -1.39 6.82 -4.38
N HIS A 13 -1.93 5.68 -3.92
CA HIS A 13 -2.18 4.56 -4.84
C HIS A 13 -3.28 4.86 -5.85
N ASP A 14 -4.29 5.64 -5.47
CA ASP A 14 -5.30 6.11 -6.41
C ASP A 14 -4.65 6.97 -7.50
N VAL A 15 -3.76 7.90 -7.13
CA VAL A 15 -2.98 8.71 -8.09
C VAL A 15 -2.05 7.85 -8.95
N LEU A 16 -1.36 6.86 -8.38
CA LEU A 16 -0.52 5.95 -9.16
C LEU A 16 -1.37 5.10 -10.12
N ASN A 17 -2.54 4.66 -9.68
CA ASN A 17 -3.50 3.96 -10.53
C ASN A 17 -3.96 4.86 -11.67
N VAL A 18 -4.20 6.14 -11.38
CA VAL A 18 -4.47 7.16 -12.39
C VAL A 18 -3.31 7.25 -13.36
N ILE A 19 -2.08 7.54 -12.93
CA ILE A 19 -0.94 7.70 -13.85
C ILE A 19 -0.74 6.48 -14.76
N ARG A 20 -0.96 5.27 -14.24
CA ARG A 20 -0.84 4.03 -15.02
C ARG A 20 -1.97 3.82 -16.02
N HIS A 21 -3.19 4.30 -15.72
CA HIS A 21 -4.39 4.06 -16.54
C HIS A 21 -4.94 5.35 -17.18
N SER A 22 -4.31 6.50 -16.94
CA SER A 22 -4.59 7.80 -17.55
C SER A 22 -3.92 7.85 -18.90
N LEU A 23 -4.28 6.90 -19.76
CA LEU A 23 -4.06 7.08 -21.18
C LEU A 23 -4.98 8.23 -21.59
N ASN A 24 -4.37 9.35 -21.95
CA ASN A 24 -5.07 10.41 -22.66
C ASN A 24 -5.37 9.87 -24.07
N HIS A 25 -6.56 10.10 -24.60
CA HIS A 25 -6.88 9.70 -25.99
C HIS A 25 -5.91 10.32 -27.01
N ARG A 26 -5.31 11.47 -26.68
CA ARG A 26 -4.26 12.12 -27.48
C ARG A 26 -2.89 11.45 -27.42
N MET A 27 -2.69 10.51 -26.49
CA MET A 27 -1.48 9.67 -26.43
C MET A 27 -1.63 8.40 -27.26
N LEU A 28 -2.81 8.14 -27.82
CA LEU A 28 -3.00 7.03 -28.74
C LEU A 28 -2.42 7.43 -30.11
N GLU A 29 -1.51 6.60 -30.59
CA GLU A 29 -0.91 6.72 -31.91
C GLU A 29 -1.75 5.98 -32.94
N PRO A 30 -1.95 6.58 -34.13
CA PRO A 30 -2.65 5.92 -35.22
C PRO A 30 -1.88 4.69 -35.70
N GLY A 31 -2.62 3.69 -36.20
CA GLY A 31 -2.03 2.47 -36.76
C GLY A 31 -1.59 1.43 -35.72
N GLN A 32 -1.90 1.63 -34.43
CA GLN A 32 -1.57 0.71 -33.34
C GLN A 32 -2.82 0.08 -32.73
N PHE A 33 -2.68 -1.17 -32.26
CA PHE A 33 -3.74 -1.86 -31.53
C PHE A 33 -3.59 -1.61 -30.02
N TYR A 34 -4.61 -0.99 -29.42
CA TYR A 34 -4.67 -0.74 -27.98
C TYR A 34 -5.58 -1.74 -27.29
N SER A 35 -5.05 -2.40 -26.28
CA SER A 35 -5.77 -3.36 -25.45
C SER A 35 -6.25 -2.70 -24.15
N PHE A 36 -7.54 -2.80 -23.86
CA PHE A 36 -8.19 -2.32 -22.66
C PHE A 36 -8.88 -3.48 -21.93
N ASP A 37 -9.16 -3.29 -20.63
CA ASP A 37 -9.86 -4.27 -19.78
C ASP A 37 -9.25 -5.69 -19.84
N GLU A 38 -7.91 -5.77 -19.72
CA GLU A 38 -7.15 -7.02 -19.77
C GLU A 38 -7.29 -7.78 -21.11
N GLY A 39 -7.42 -7.06 -22.23
CA GLY A 39 -7.55 -7.66 -23.56
C GLY A 39 -8.98 -8.01 -23.97
N ARG A 40 -9.97 -7.69 -23.13
CA ARG A 40 -11.39 -7.87 -23.48
C ARG A 40 -11.86 -6.85 -24.52
N ARG A 41 -11.20 -5.71 -24.62
CA ARG A 41 -11.49 -4.71 -25.64
C ARG A 41 -10.21 -4.31 -26.36
N ILE A 42 -10.23 -4.31 -27.68
CA ILE A 42 -9.13 -3.86 -28.52
C ILE A 42 -9.67 -2.72 -29.39
N VAL A 43 -8.94 -1.61 -29.46
CA VAL A 43 -9.26 -0.45 -30.28
C VAL A 43 -8.11 -0.18 -31.24
N TYR A 44 -8.45 0.09 -32.48
CA TYR A 44 -7.55 0.50 -33.55
C TYR A 44 -8.20 1.65 -34.33
N PHE A 45 -7.39 2.59 -34.79
CA PHE A 45 -7.82 3.61 -35.73
C PHE A 45 -6.68 3.93 -36.69
N GLU A 46 -7.02 4.26 -37.92
CA GLU A 46 -6.03 4.42 -38.99
C GLU A 46 -5.29 5.75 -38.90
N ARG A 47 -6.00 6.85 -38.62
CA ARG A 47 -5.43 8.20 -38.57
C ARG A 47 -6.28 9.15 -37.73
N TRP A 48 -5.64 10.20 -37.23
CA TRP A 48 -6.32 11.36 -36.63
C TRP A 48 -6.74 12.35 -37.73
N GLU A 49 -8.00 12.77 -37.73
CA GLU A 49 -8.47 13.91 -38.54
C GLU A 49 -8.30 15.22 -37.76
N THR A 50 -8.63 15.19 -36.48
CA THR A 50 -8.40 16.28 -35.51
C THR A 50 -7.95 15.66 -34.18
N PRO A 51 -7.49 16.46 -33.19
CA PRO A 51 -7.02 15.91 -31.92
C PRO A 51 -8.03 15.07 -31.12
N ASP A 52 -9.32 15.19 -31.46
CA ASP A 52 -10.40 14.48 -30.79
C ASP A 52 -11.24 13.63 -31.78
N ILE A 53 -10.88 13.57 -33.07
CA ILE A 53 -11.61 12.82 -34.10
C ILE A 53 -10.67 11.90 -34.86
N ALA A 54 -10.93 10.59 -34.82
CA ALA A 54 -10.20 9.57 -35.57
C ALA A 54 -11.03 9.03 -36.74
N ALA A 55 -10.34 8.62 -37.81
CA ALA A 55 -10.93 7.96 -38.97
C ALA A 55 -10.68 6.46 -38.95
N ASN A 56 -11.61 5.71 -39.55
CA ASN A 56 -11.55 4.26 -39.78
C ASN A 56 -11.20 3.49 -38.51
N VAL A 57 -12.16 3.47 -37.59
CA VAL A 57 -12.01 2.87 -36.28
C VAL A 57 -12.50 1.43 -36.31
N PHE A 58 -11.68 0.55 -35.76
CA PHE A 58 -11.97 -0.85 -35.54
C PHE A 58 -11.93 -1.14 -34.05
N ILE A 59 -12.94 -1.83 -33.55
CA ILE A 59 -13.04 -2.22 -32.15
C ILE A 59 -13.45 -3.67 -32.10
N ARG A 60 -12.72 -4.44 -31.30
CA ARG A 60 -13.13 -5.79 -30.92
C ARG A 60 -13.47 -5.77 -29.45
N GLN A 61 -14.63 -6.26 -29.07
CA GLN A 61 -15.02 -6.39 -27.67
C GLN A 61 -15.60 -7.77 -27.38
N ARG A 62 -15.23 -8.35 -26.23
CA ARG A 62 -15.77 -9.62 -25.77
C ARG A 62 -16.55 -9.43 -24.48
N SER A 63 -17.84 -9.72 -24.52
CA SER A 63 -18.69 -9.73 -23.33
C SER A 63 -18.68 -11.11 -22.70
N ALA A 64 -18.07 -11.24 -21.52
CA ALA A 64 -18.04 -12.50 -20.77
C ALA A 64 -19.45 -12.94 -20.31
N GLU A 65 -20.31 -11.97 -19.98
CA GLU A 65 -21.69 -12.21 -19.54
C GLU A 65 -22.56 -12.74 -20.68
N LYS A 66 -22.48 -12.11 -21.85
CA LYS A 66 -23.31 -12.49 -23.01
C LYS A 66 -22.70 -13.64 -23.83
N LYS A 67 -21.44 -14.00 -23.59
CA LYS A 67 -20.65 -14.96 -24.40
C LYS A 67 -20.70 -14.62 -25.90
N VAL A 68 -20.53 -13.33 -26.18
CA VAL A 68 -20.57 -12.77 -27.53
C VAL A 68 -19.31 -11.92 -27.75
N GLU A 69 -18.69 -12.14 -28.89
CA GLU A 69 -17.65 -11.29 -29.45
C GLU A 69 -18.28 -10.33 -30.46
N GLU A 70 -18.04 -9.04 -30.27
CA GLU A 70 -18.53 -7.99 -31.17
C GLU A 70 -17.35 -7.30 -31.84
N THR A 71 -17.43 -7.20 -33.16
CA THR A 71 -16.51 -6.41 -33.97
C THR A 71 -17.26 -5.21 -34.50
N ILE A 72 -16.78 -4.03 -34.15
CA ILE A 72 -17.40 -2.76 -34.49
C ILE A 72 -16.44 -2.03 -35.40
N THR A 73 -16.93 -1.63 -36.57
CA THR A 73 -16.17 -0.80 -37.50
C THR A 73 -16.95 0.46 -37.78
N ALA A 74 -16.29 1.61 -37.74
CA ALA A 74 -16.91 2.91 -38.01
C ALA A 74 -15.99 3.77 -38.87
N SER A 75 -16.58 4.58 -39.75
CA SER A 75 -15.84 5.53 -40.57
C SER A 75 -15.18 6.64 -39.73
N ARG A 76 -15.83 7.06 -38.64
CA ARG A 76 -15.39 8.16 -37.78
C ARG A 76 -15.62 7.84 -36.32
N ALA A 77 -14.72 8.29 -35.46
CA ALA A 77 -14.90 8.25 -34.02
C ALA A 77 -14.53 9.60 -33.40
N GLU A 78 -15.43 10.16 -32.60
CA GLU A 78 -15.16 11.35 -31.81
C GLU A 78 -14.96 10.96 -30.33
N PHE A 79 -13.86 11.43 -29.74
CA PHE A 79 -13.52 11.21 -28.35
C PHE A 79 -14.00 12.40 -27.51
N ARG A 80 -15.05 12.18 -26.71
CA ARG A 80 -15.59 13.15 -25.76
C ARG A 80 -15.25 12.73 -24.34
N ARG A 81 -14.74 13.67 -23.54
CA ARG A 81 -14.51 13.42 -22.11
C ARG A 81 -15.74 13.77 -21.30
N ASN A 82 -16.23 12.82 -20.52
CA ASN A 82 -17.19 13.07 -19.47
C ASN A 82 -16.45 13.22 -18.13
N ASP A 83 -17.15 13.56 -17.05
CA ASP A 83 -16.55 13.73 -15.71
C ASP A 83 -15.82 12.47 -15.21
N PHE A 84 -16.27 11.27 -15.64
CA PHE A 84 -15.76 9.98 -15.14
C PHE A 84 -14.95 9.16 -16.15
N ASN A 85 -15.28 9.23 -17.44
CA ASN A 85 -14.69 8.39 -18.48
C ASN A 85 -14.58 9.12 -19.83
N VAL A 86 -13.86 8.52 -20.78
CA VAL A 86 -13.87 8.95 -22.19
C VAL A 86 -14.93 8.16 -22.94
N VAL A 87 -15.87 8.87 -23.55
CA VAL A 87 -16.88 8.31 -24.43
C VAL A 87 -16.41 8.49 -25.86
N MET A 88 -16.37 7.39 -26.60
CA MET A 88 -16.10 7.37 -28.04
C MET A 88 -17.42 7.26 -28.78
N ILE A 89 -17.74 8.29 -29.55
CA ILE A 89 -18.95 8.38 -30.38
C ILE A 89 -18.55 7.97 -31.79
N LEU A 90 -19.06 6.84 -32.25
CA LEU A 90 -18.78 6.25 -33.54
C LEU A 90 -19.86 6.67 -34.53
N THR A 91 -19.48 7.08 -35.73
CA THR A 91 -20.42 7.54 -36.76
C THR A 91 -20.29 6.71 -38.03
N HIS A 92 -21.43 6.34 -38.62
CA HIS A 92 -21.57 5.50 -39.81
C HIS A 92 -20.71 4.24 -39.72
N GLY A 93 -21.25 3.23 -39.03
CA GLY A 93 -20.55 1.99 -38.79
C GLY A 93 -21.47 0.78 -38.78
N GLN A 94 -20.86 -0.37 -38.51
CA GLN A 94 -21.53 -1.65 -38.38
C GLN A 94 -21.01 -2.39 -37.15
N ILE A 95 -21.89 -3.11 -36.48
CA ILE A 95 -21.60 -4.04 -35.38
C ILE A 95 -21.82 -5.44 -35.91
N GLN A 96 -20.79 -6.27 -35.86
CA GLN A 96 -20.85 -7.69 -36.13
C GLN A 96 -20.77 -8.44 -34.80
N SER A 97 -21.89 -9.01 -34.35
CA SER A 97 -21.97 -9.82 -33.14
C SER A 97 -21.90 -11.30 -33.49
N ARG A 98 -20.95 -12.01 -32.88
CA ARG A 98 -20.73 -13.45 -33.01
C ARG A 98 -20.81 -14.12 -31.63
N PRO A 99 -21.80 -14.99 -31.38
CA PRO A 99 -21.82 -15.83 -30.18
C PRO A 99 -20.64 -16.80 -30.17
N ASP A 100 -20.14 -17.16 -28.99
CA ASP A 100 -19.03 -18.11 -28.83
C ASP A 100 -19.34 -19.50 -29.43
N ASP A 101 -20.61 -19.89 -29.54
CA ASP A 101 -21.08 -21.13 -30.21
C ASP A 101 -20.96 -21.05 -31.75
N GLY A 102 -20.57 -19.90 -32.31
CA GLY A 102 -20.19 -19.74 -33.72
C GLY A 102 -21.30 -19.90 -34.77
N ARG A 103 -22.52 -20.26 -34.37
CA ARG A 103 -23.59 -20.68 -35.29
C ARG A 103 -24.20 -19.58 -36.15
N ARG A 104 -24.21 -18.32 -35.70
CA ARG A 104 -24.83 -17.21 -36.43
C ARG A 104 -24.08 -15.91 -36.18
N VAL A 105 -23.68 -15.22 -37.24
CA VAL A 105 -23.17 -13.85 -37.18
C VAL A 105 -24.32 -12.91 -37.44
N ARG A 106 -24.50 -11.92 -36.56
CA ARG A 106 -25.46 -10.83 -36.74
C ARG A 106 -24.70 -9.57 -37.11
N VAL A 107 -25.04 -8.97 -38.24
CA VAL A 107 -24.53 -7.66 -38.64
C VAL A 107 -25.65 -6.64 -38.45
N SER A 108 -25.32 -5.50 -37.87
CA SER A 108 -26.24 -4.38 -37.69
C SER A 108 -25.52 -3.09 -38.01
N ASP A 109 -26.06 -2.31 -38.95
CA ASP A 109 -25.58 -0.97 -39.23
C ASP A 109 -26.09 0.01 -38.17
N PHE A 110 -25.33 1.10 -37.96
CA PHE A 110 -25.71 2.21 -37.09
C PHE A 110 -25.22 3.53 -37.66
N ASP A 111 -26.04 4.56 -37.47
CA ASP A 111 -25.64 5.94 -37.79
C ASP A 111 -24.74 6.51 -36.69
N GLU A 112 -25.09 6.27 -35.42
CA GLU A 112 -24.33 6.71 -34.27
C GLU A 112 -24.31 5.64 -33.17
N TYR A 113 -23.13 5.38 -32.59
CA TYR A 113 -22.97 4.43 -31.49
C TYR A 113 -21.95 4.92 -30.48
N ALA A 114 -22.34 5.01 -29.21
CA ALA A 114 -21.49 5.50 -28.14
C ALA A 114 -20.91 4.34 -27.30
N ILE A 115 -19.60 4.33 -27.10
CA ILE A 115 -18.90 3.37 -26.25
C ILE A 115 -18.08 4.12 -25.21
N SER A 116 -18.23 3.74 -23.94
CA SER A 116 -17.34 4.22 -22.89
C SER A 116 -16.04 3.43 -22.87
N LEU A 117 -14.91 4.11 -23.06
CA LEU A 117 -13.58 3.56 -22.84
C LEU A 117 -13.18 3.73 -21.37
N PRO A 118 -12.48 2.74 -20.78
CA PRO A 118 -11.97 2.82 -19.40
C PRO A 118 -10.74 3.75 -19.32
N MET A 119 -10.87 4.96 -19.86
CA MET A 119 -9.87 6.01 -19.87
C MET A 119 -10.33 7.14 -18.96
N GLN A 120 -9.38 7.89 -18.39
CA GLN A 120 -9.69 8.91 -17.39
C GLN A 120 -10.60 10.02 -17.95
N GLY A 121 -11.72 10.27 -17.25
CA GLY A 121 -12.59 11.43 -17.48
C GLY A 121 -12.00 12.75 -16.99
N ALA A 122 -12.83 13.80 -16.97
CA ALA A 122 -12.40 15.16 -16.66
C ALA A 122 -12.21 15.46 -15.15
N LYS A 123 -12.87 14.72 -14.25
CA LYS A 123 -12.94 15.09 -12.81
C LYS A 123 -12.78 13.96 -11.80
N ALA A 124 -12.92 12.69 -12.19
CA ALA A 124 -12.86 11.57 -11.25
C ALA A 124 -11.58 10.75 -11.35
N LEU A 125 -11.09 10.27 -10.19
CA LEU A 125 -10.04 9.26 -10.12
C LEU A 125 -10.67 7.89 -10.47
N PRO A 126 -10.13 7.11 -11.44
CA PRO A 126 -10.63 5.78 -11.73
C PRO A 126 -10.62 4.89 -10.48
N SER A 127 -11.77 4.25 -10.20
CA SER A 127 -11.90 3.33 -9.07
C SER A 127 -10.98 2.14 -9.26
N ARG A 128 -10.15 1.85 -8.26
CA ARG A 128 -9.26 0.69 -8.27
C ARG A 128 -10.03 -0.57 -7.85
N ASN A 129 -9.80 -1.69 -8.53
CA ASN A 129 -10.43 -2.98 -8.22
C ASN A 129 -9.82 -3.70 -6.99
N TRP A 130 -8.74 -3.17 -6.44
CA TRP A 130 -8.10 -3.69 -5.24
C TRP A 130 -7.94 -2.60 -4.19
N LYS A 131 -7.83 -3.00 -2.93
CA LYS A 131 -7.48 -2.11 -1.81
C LYS A 131 -6.60 -2.87 -0.83
N GLY A 132 -5.42 -2.31 -0.52
CA GLY A 132 -4.49 -2.94 0.41
C GLY A 132 -4.98 -2.86 1.87
N VAL A 133 -4.58 -3.83 2.69
CA VAL A 133 -4.89 -3.85 4.14
C VAL A 133 -4.36 -2.58 4.84
N PHE A 134 -3.22 -2.07 4.37
CA PHE A 134 -2.60 -0.82 4.86
C PHE A 134 -3.44 0.44 4.63
N GLU A 135 -4.44 0.39 3.73
CA GLU A 135 -5.34 1.52 3.42
C GLU A 135 -6.64 1.49 4.21
N LEU A 136 -6.88 0.41 4.95
CA LEU A 136 -8.08 0.29 5.77
C LEU A 136 -7.97 1.22 6.99
N ASN A 137 -9.08 1.91 7.29
CA ASN A 137 -9.19 2.65 8.55
C ASN A 137 -9.12 1.66 9.74
N MET A 138 -8.96 2.15 10.97
CA MET A 138 -8.79 1.26 12.11
C MET A 138 -9.99 0.32 12.36
N ARG A 139 -11.23 0.79 12.13
CA ARG A 139 -12.43 -0.02 12.35
C ARG A 139 -12.52 -1.16 11.33
N ASP A 140 -12.35 -0.83 10.05
CA ASP A 140 -12.36 -1.78 8.94
C ASP A 140 -11.19 -2.75 9.05
N PHE A 141 -10.02 -2.28 9.50
CA PHE A 141 -8.84 -3.09 9.73
C PHE A 141 -9.04 -4.15 10.82
N LEU A 142 -9.71 -3.79 11.92
CA LEU A 142 -10.03 -4.75 12.97
C LEU A 142 -11.10 -5.75 12.51
N ALA A 143 -12.11 -5.30 11.75
CA ALA A 143 -13.10 -6.18 11.16
C ALA A 143 -12.48 -7.16 10.13
N TYR A 144 -11.48 -6.70 9.37
CA TYR A 144 -10.75 -7.49 8.38
C TYR A 144 -10.02 -8.69 8.98
N MET A 145 -9.73 -8.70 10.29
CA MET A 145 -9.09 -9.83 10.97
C MET A 145 -9.87 -11.14 10.77
N ASN A 146 -11.21 -11.09 10.83
CA ASN A 146 -12.04 -12.28 10.70
C ASN A 146 -11.92 -12.90 9.30
N TYR A 147 -11.84 -12.06 8.27
CA TYR A 147 -11.60 -12.48 6.90
C TYR A 147 -10.14 -12.97 6.71
N ALA A 148 -9.17 -12.23 7.26
CA ALA A 148 -7.76 -12.53 7.11
C ALA A 148 -7.38 -13.91 7.67
N ARG A 149 -8.04 -14.38 8.74
CA ARG A 149 -7.77 -15.70 9.35
C ARG A 149 -8.03 -16.89 8.43
N VAL A 150 -8.82 -16.71 7.37
CA VAL A 150 -9.20 -17.79 6.45
C VAL A 150 -8.06 -18.15 5.48
N ASP A 151 -7.22 -17.17 5.13
CA ASP A 151 -6.11 -17.36 4.19
C ASP A 151 -4.79 -16.91 4.83
N ARG A 152 -3.80 -17.79 4.82
CA ARG A 152 -2.46 -17.54 5.37
C ARG A 152 -1.83 -16.26 4.79
N ARG A 153 -2.04 -15.97 3.50
CA ARG A 153 -1.47 -14.78 2.86
C ARG A 153 -2.12 -13.51 3.40
N ASN A 154 -3.45 -13.47 3.44
CA ASN A 154 -4.19 -12.33 3.96
C ASN A 154 -3.89 -12.12 5.46
N PHE A 155 -3.70 -13.21 6.21
CA PHE A 155 -3.29 -13.13 7.61
C PHE A 155 -1.89 -12.54 7.78
N ALA A 156 -0.93 -12.87 6.91
CA ALA A 156 0.41 -12.29 6.95
C ALA A 156 0.41 -10.79 6.64
N GLU A 157 -0.38 -10.36 5.66
CA GLU A 157 -0.55 -8.93 5.35
C GLU A 157 -1.19 -8.18 6.52
N TRP A 158 -2.24 -8.75 7.13
CA TRP A 158 -2.89 -8.19 8.30
C TRP A 158 -1.96 -8.14 9.52
N ALA A 159 -1.23 -9.21 9.82
CA ALA A 159 -0.32 -9.29 10.95
C ALA A 159 0.85 -8.29 10.81
N SER A 160 1.42 -8.16 9.61
CA SER A 160 2.46 -7.16 9.32
C SER A 160 1.95 -5.75 9.59
N GLU A 161 0.73 -5.44 9.14
CA GLU A 161 0.13 -4.12 9.35
C GLU A 161 -0.26 -3.88 10.82
N ALA A 162 -0.69 -4.92 11.55
CA ALA A 162 -0.98 -4.85 12.98
C ALA A 162 0.27 -4.47 13.78
N VAL A 163 1.41 -5.11 13.49
CA VAL A 163 2.70 -4.80 14.11
C VAL A 163 3.11 -3.36 13.80
N LYS A 164 2.93 -2.89 12.57
CA LYS A 164 3.24 -1.49 12.20
C LYS A 164 2.37 -0.47 12.93
N ARG A 165 1.07 -0.77 13.09
CA ARG A 165 0.11 0.14 13.73
C ARG A 165 0.23 0.19 15.25
N LEU A 166 0.59 -0.92 15.89
CA LEU A 166 0.56 -1.07 17.35
C LEU A 166 1.95 -1.14 17.97
N VAL A 167 2.86 -1.95 17.40
CA VAL A 167 4.16 -2.25 17.99
C VAL A 167 5.17 -1.13 17.70
N ILE A 168 5.20 -0.55 16.49
CA ILE A 168 6.15 0.53 16.18
C ILE A 168 5.98 1.76 17.09
N PRO A 169 4.76 2.26 17.35
CA PRO A 169 4.59 3.34 18.33
C PRO A 169 5.03 2.94 19.74
N ALA A 170 4.79 1.70 20.17
CA ALA A 170 5.22 1.20 21.47
C ALA A 170 6.75 1.05 21.54
N LEU A 171 7.41 0.68 20.44
CA LEU A 171 8.86 0.61 20.34
C LEU A 171 9.48 1.99 20.58
N ALA A 172 8.86 3.09 20.15
CA ALA A 172 9.39 4.42 20.47
C ALA A 172 9.53 4.62 22.00
N LEU A 173 8.54 4.19 22.78
CA LEU A 173 8.62 4.20 24.25
C LEU A 173 9.69 3.24 24.76
N ALA A 174 9.78 2.03 24.20
CA ALA A 174 10.80 1.04 24.56
C ALA A 174 12.23 1.60 24.40
N HIS A 175 12.51 2.20 23.24
CA HIS A 175 13.82 2.78 22.93
C HIS A 175 14.13 3.96 23.84
N THR A 176 13.14 4.79 24.20
CA THR A 176 13.37 5.88 25.16
C THR A 176 13.74 5.36 26.55
N LEU A 177 13.02 4.35 27.07
CA LEU A 177 13.33 3.74 28.37
C LEU A 177 14.69 3.06 28.36
N LEU A 178 15.00 2.31 27.31
CA LEU A 178 16.28 1.65 27.16
C LEU A 178 17.42 2.67 27.03
N GLY A 179 17.22 3.73 26.25
CA GLY A 179 18.19 4.82 26.12
C GLY A 179 18.46 5.53 27.45
N ILE A 180 17.43 5.84 28.23
CA ILE A 180 17.58 6.39 29.59
C ILE A 180 18.39 5.43 30.47
N GLY A 181 18.01 4.14 30.49
CA GLY A 181 18.71 3.11 31.26
C GLY A 181 20.18 2.98 30.88
N LEU A 182 20.50 3.00 29.58
CA LEU A 182 21.88 2.94 29.08
C LEU A 182 22.69 4.18 29.44
N VAL A 183 22.15 5.38 29.25
CA VAL A 183 22.85 6.63 29.61
C VAL A 183 23.17 6.65 31.10
N LEU A 184 22.19 6.30 31.93
CA LEU A 184 22.32 6.26 33.37
C LEU A 184 23.35 5.23 33.86
N ASN A 185 23.42 4.05 33.25
CA ASN A 185 24.34 3.00 33.70
C ASN A 185 25.74 3.10 33.06
N VAL A 186 25.83 3.48 31.79
CA VAL A 186 27.09 3.43 31.01
C VAL A 186 27.79 4.79 30.97
N ALA A 187 27.05 5.88 30.79
CA ALA A 187 27.65 7.21 30.73
C ALA A 187 27.96 7.78 32.12
N SER A 188 27.15 7.47 33.14
CA SER A 188 27.42 7.90 34.53
C SER A 188 28.60 7.16 35.16
N ALA A 189 28.77 5.86 34.88
CA ALA A 189 29.82 5.03 35.49
C ALA A 189 31.25 5.38 35.03
N THR A 190 31.42 6.04 33.89
CA THR A 190 32.75 6.27 33.29
C THR A 190 33.26 7.71 33.35
N GLY A 191 32.51 8.66 33.92
CA GLY A 191 32.97 10.01 34.30
C GLY A 191 33.49 10.94 33.18
N ARG A 192 33.69 10.43 31.96
CA ARG A 192 34.05 11.14 30.73
C ARG A 192 33.22 10.55 29.61
N ARG A 193 32.98 11.33 28.55
CA ARG A 193 32.42 10.91 27.25
C ARG A 193 33.21 9.73 26.68
N SER A 194 33.01 8.54 27.23
CA SER A 194 33.72 7.34 26.84
C SER A 194 33.11 6.84 25.54
N ALA A 195 33.94 6.30 24.65
CA ALA A 195 33.49 5.69 23.40
C ALA A 195 32.37 4.65 23.64
N ALA A 196 32.33 4.04 24.83
CA ALA A 196 31.28 3.11 25.26
C ALA A 196 29.89 3.78 25.40
N GLY A 197 29.81 5.01 25.92
CA GLY A 197 28.55 5.76 25.98
C GLY A 197 28.03 6.14 24.59
N GLY A 198 28.93 6.55 23.69
CA GLY A 198 28.58 6.81 22.29
C GLY A 198 28.13 5.56 21.53
N ALA A 199 28.81 4.43 21.73
CA ALA A 199 28.46 3.15 21.13
C ALA A 199 27.09 2.63 21.63
N ALA A 200 26.79 2.80 22.91
CA ALA A 200 25.49 2.43 23.50
C ALA A 200 24.33 3.24 22.89
N VAL A 201 24.53 4.54 22.64
CA VAL A 201 23.53 5.40 22.00
C VAL A 201 23.39 5.08 20.51
N ALA A 202 24.48 4.76 19.81
CA ALA A 202 24.47 4.36 18.40
C ALA A 202 23.85 2.97 18.16
N ALA A 203 23.86 2.08 19.17
CA ALA A 203 23.24 0.77 19.08
C ALA A 203 21.72 0.83 18.97
N LEU A 204 21.08 1.88 19.52
CA LEU A 204 19.62 2.04 19.51
C LEU A 204 19.03 2.11 18.08
N PRO A 205 19.50 3.00 17.18
CA PRO A 205 19.05 2.98 15.79
C PRO A 205 19.31 1.65 15.07
N ALA A 206 20.43 0.99 15.33
CA ALA A 206 20.77 -0.28 14.70
C ALA A 206 19.80 -1.40 15.12
N VAL A 207 19.50 -1.47 16.42
CA VAL A 207 18.49 -2.39 16.98
C VAL A 207 17.12 -2.05 16.39
N HIS A 208 16.73 -0.77 16.37
CA HIS A 208 15.46 -0.33 15.80
C HIS A 208 15.27 -0.80 14.36
N ILE A 209 16.26 -0.54 13.50
CA ILE A 209 16.24 -0.94 12.09
C ILE A 209 16.18 -2.46 11.99
N GLY A 210 16.95 -3.19 12.80
CA GLY A 210 16.93 -4.65 12.85
C GLY A 210 15.53 -5.20 13.18
N ILE A 211 14.83 -4.60 14.16
CA ILE A 211 13.47 -4.97 14.54
C ILE A 211 12.48 -4.69 13.40
N LEU A 212 12.60 -3.54 12.74
CA LEU A 212 11.73 -3.20 11.61
C LEU A 212 11.92 -4.16 10.42
N VAL A 213 13.17 -4.44 10.07
CA VAL A 213 13.49 -5.39 8.98
C VAL A 213 13.01 -6.79 9.35
N ALA A 214 13.22 -7.23 10.59
CA ALA A 214 12.72 -8.52 11.06
C ALA A 214 11.18 -8.56 11.00
N ALA A 215 10.50 -7.48 11.41
CA ALA A 215 9.05 -7.40 11.34
C ALA A 215 8.54 -7.52 9.89
N GLU A 216 9.18 -6.86 8.92
CA GLU A 216 8.73 -6.95 7.53
C GLU A 216 9.06 -8.30 6.86
N THR A 217 10.22 -8.87 7.16
CA THR A 217 10.71 -10.09 6.49
C THR A 217 10.15 -11.36 7.14
N LEU A 218 10.22 -11.49 8.47
CA LEU A 218 9.77 -12.70 9.17
C LEU A 218 8.25 -12.83 9.14
N ILE A 219 7.49 -11.74 9.33
CA ILE A 219 6.02 -11.82 9.38
C ILE A 219 5.45 -12.19 8.01
N ARG A 220 6.06 -11.71 6.92
CA ARG A 220 5.68 -12.11 5.56
C ARG A 220 5.98 -13.59 5.27
N ALA A 221 7.06 -14.13 5.83
CA ALA A 221 7.40 -15.56 5.67
C ALA A 221 6.50 -16.47 6.52
N ASN A 222 6.28 -16.10 7.78
CA ASN A 222 5.40 -16.80 8.69
C ASN A 222 4.69 -15.81 9.64
N PRO A 223 3.36 -15.65 9.53
CA PRO A 223 2.63 -14.69 10.35
C PRO A 223 2.71 -14.98 11.86
N ALA A 224 2.95 -16.23 12.26
CA ALA A 224 3.12 -16.59 13.67
C ALA A 224 4.33 -15.89 14.32
N LEU A 225 5.32 -15.48 13.53
CA LEU A 225 6.51 -14.77 14.01
C LEU A 225 6.21 -13.33 14.43
N ALA A 226 5.00 -12.82 14.20
CA ALA A 226 4.57 -11.55 14.79
C ALA A 226 4.67 -11.56 16.33
N ILE A 227 4.44 -12.72 16.96
CA ILE A 227 4.60 -12.89 18.41
C ILE A 227 6.05 -12.65 18.84
N PHE A 228 7.03 -13.06 18.04
CA PHE A 228 8.44 -12.84 18.35
C PHE A 228 8.80 -11.35 18.34
N VAL A 229 8.30 -10.59 17.37
CA VAL A 229 8.51 -9.14 17.30
C VAL A 229 7.87 -8.43 18.50
N VAL A 230 6.66 -8.82 18.88
CA VAL A 230 6.00 -8.32 20.09
C VAL A 230 6.81 -8.67 21.34
N GLY A 231 7.28 -9.91 21.44
CA GLY A 231 8.11 -10.37 22.56
C GLY A 231 9.41 -9.58 22.68
N LEU A 232 10.04 -9.24 21.56
CA LEU A 232 11.27 -8.47 21.53
C LEU A 232 11.03 -7.01 21.96
N ALA A 233 9.91 -6.40 21.55
CA ALA A 233 9.51 -5.08 22.06
C ALA A 233 9.26 -5.08 23.58
N ILE A 234 8.62 -6.13 24.11
CA ILE A 234 8.39 -6.28 25.55
C ILE A 234 9.71 -6.49 26.29
N ALA A 235 10.61 -7.31 25.74
CA ALA A 235 11.94 -7.55 26.32
C ALA A 235 12.76 -6.26 26.38
N GLU A 236 12.65 -5.40 25.36
CA GLU A 236 13.30 -4.10 25.33
C GLU A 236 12.80 -3.17 26.44
N ILE A 237 11.46 -3.09 26.62
CA ILE A 237 10.84 -2.33 27.71
C ILE A 237 11.31 -2.86 29.07
N ALA A 238 11.24 -4.18 29.26
CA ALA A 238 11.65 -4.83 30.52
C ALA A 238 13.13 -4.58 30.83
N GLY A 239 14.01 -4.65 29.82
CA GLY A 239 15.42 -4.36 29.95
C GLY A 239 15.69 -2.91 30.34
N GLY A 240 15.00 -1.95 29.71
CA GLY A 240 15.07 -0.54 30.08
C GLY A 240 14.64 -0.27 31.52
N VAL A 241 13.50 -0.81 31.93
CA VAL A 241 12.99 -0.69 33.31
C VAL A 241 13.95 -1.31 34.32
N TRP A 242 14.46 -2.50 34.05
CA TRP A 242 15.41 -3.19 34.93
C TRP A 242 16.71 -2.40 35.12
N LEU A 243 17.27 -1.82 34.04
CA LEU A 243 18.48 -0.98 34.12
C LEU A 243 18.25 0.26 34.99
N ILE A 244 17.09 0.90 34.87
CA ILE A 244 16.72 2.08 35.68
C ILE A 244 16.58 1.69 37.16
N GLN A 245 15.85 0.60 37.45
CA GLN A 245 15.66 0.12 38.83
C GLN A 245 16.98 -0.28 39.50
N ARG A 246 17.88 -0.95 38.77
CA ARG A 246 19.19 -1.36 39.30
C ARG A 246 20.01 -0.17 39.79
N GLN A 247 19.97 0.96 39.07
CA GLN A 247 20.70 2.16 39.47
C GLN A 247 20.11 2.78 40.74
N GLN A 248 18.77 2.88 40.84
CA GLN A 248 18.09 3.41 42.03
C GLN A 248 18.44 2.61 43.30
N ILE A 249 18.52 1.29 43.20
CA ILE A 249 18.95 0.42 44.31
C ILE A 249 20.43 0.65 44.66
N GLY A 250 21.29 0.86 43.65
CA GLY A 250 22.71 1.14 43.85
C GLY A 250 22.96 2.47 44.57
N ASP A 251 22.22 3.51 44.20
CA ASP A 251 22.31 4.83 44.82
C ASP A 251 21.76 4.82 46.26
N ALA A 252 20.65 4.12 46.51
CA ALA A 252 20.10 3.93 47.86
C ALA A 252 21.08 3.21 48.81
N LYS A 253 21.85 2.22 48.31
CA LYS A 253 22.88 1.53 49.10
C LYS A 253 24.09 2.43 49.40
N ARG A 254 24.45 3.35 48.51
CA ARG A 254 25.54 4.33 48.74
C ARG A 254 25.13 5.45 49.69
N ALA A 255 23.85 5.79 49.74
CA ALA A 255 23.30 6.81 50.64
C ALA A 255 23.01 6.30 52.06
N ALA A 256 23.18 5.00 52.35
CA ALA A 256 23.05 4.48 53.70
C ALA A 256 24.13 5.09 54.61
N PRO A 257 23.78 5.74 55.73
CA PRO A 257 24.75 6.42 56.57
C PRO A 257 25.73 5.41 57.17
N VAL A 258 27.02 5.64 56.96
CA VAL A 258 28.08 4.96 57.72
C VAL A 258 27.84 5.33 59.19
N ALA A 259 27.38 4.36 59.98
CA ALA A 259 27.23 4.54 61.42
C ALA A 259 28.58 5.05 61.97
N PRO A 260 28.62 6.17 62.71
CA PRO A 260 29.86 6.68 63.24
C PRO A 260 30.44 5.59 64.15
N ALA A 261 31.61 5.08 63.79
CA ALA A 261 32.39 4.22 64.64
C ALA A 261 32.62 4.99 65.95
N LEU A 262 32.00 4.52 67.03
CA LEU A 262 32.28 4.95 68.38
C LEU A 262 33.77 4.69 68.65
N ALA A 263 34.60 5.69 68.40
CA ALA A 263 35.98 5.73 68.85
C ALA A 263 35.95 5.97 70.37
N GLY A 264 35.95 4.87 71.12
CA GLY A 264 36.31 4.87 72.53
C GLY A 264 37.81 4.63 72.67
N ALA A 265 38.52 5.62 73.19
CA ALA A 265 39.66 5.53 74.12
C ALA A 265 40.21 6.94 74.36
#